data_AF-A0A7J7J229-F1
#
_entry.id   AF-A0A7J7J229-F1
#
_cell.length_a   1.000
_cell.length_b   1.000
_cell.length_c   1.000
_cell.angle_alpha   90.00
_cell.angle_beta   90.00
_cell.angle_gamma   90.00
#
_symmetry.space_group_name_H-M   'P 1'
#
loop_
_entity.id
_entity.type
_entity.pdbx_description
1 polymer ?
#
loop_
_entity_poly.entity_id
_entity_poly.type
_entity_poly.pdbx_seq_one_letter_code
_entity_poly.pdbx_strand_id
1 'polypeptide(L)'
;MKGDYYRYLAEVESSEGRAEVINNSKEAYDAAYNEAKERMPPTHPIRLGLALNFSVFYYEILNSPSEACHLAKKVTVTNSLLSN
;
A
#
# COMPACT_ATOMS: atom_id res chain seq x y z
N MET A 1 -5.37 -7.83 0.01
CA MET A 1 -4.96 -8.90 -0.92
C MET A 1 -5.20 -8.55 -2.39
N LYS A 2 -6.37 -8.04 -2.81
CA LYS A 2 -6.61 -7.67 -4.23
C LYS A 2 -5.53 -6.75 -4.82
N GLY A 3 -5.06 -5.76 -4.05
CA GLY A 3 -3.95 -4.89 -4.45
C GLY A 3 -2.63 -5.63 -4.70
N ASP A 4 -2.28 -6.61 -3.86
CA ASP A 4 -1.07 -7.43 -4.06
C ASP A 4 -1.13 -8.23 -5.36
N TYR A 5 -2.27 -8.84 -5.67
CA TYR A 5 -2.43 -9.60 -6.91
C TYR A 5 -2.23 -8.74 -8.16
N TYR A 6 -2.82 -7.53 -8.19
CA TYR A 6 -2.57 -6.62 -9.29
C TYR A 6 -1.15 -6.06 -9.29
N ARG A 7 -0.53 -5.84 -8.12
CA ARG A 7 0.89 -5.47 -8.03
C ARG A 7 1.77 -6.53 -8.70
N TYR A 8 1.60 -7.80 -8.36
CA TYR A 8 2.34 -8.90 -8.98
C TYR A 8 2.06 -9.02 -10.48
N LEU A 9 0.80 -8.80 -10.90
CA LEU A 9 0.48 -8.76 -12.32
C LEU A 9 1.20 -7.59 -13.01
N ALA A 10 1.26 -6.41 -12.39
CA ALA A 10 1.96 -5.25 -12.93
C ALA A 10 3.47 -5.49 -13.05
N GLU A 11 4.08 -6.37 -12.25
CA GLU A 11 5.51 -6.71 -12.37
C GLU A 11 5.82 -7.44 -13.68
N VAL A 12 4.89 -8.25 -14.19
CA VAL A 12 5.08 -9.09 -15.38
C VAL A 12 4.35 -8.60 -16.64
N GLU A 13 3.38 -7.70 -16.49
CA GLU A 13 2.55 -7.24 -17.59
C GLU A 13 3.30 -6.33 -18.57
N SER A 14 3.01 -6.52 -19.86
CA SER A 14 3.53 -5.76 -20.98
C SER A 14 2.96 -4.33 -21.04
N SER A 15 3.62 -3.44 -21.78
CA SER A 15 3.32 -1.99 -21.74
C SER A 15 1.88 -1.60 -22.07
N GLU A 16 1.16 -2.38 -22.90
CA GLU A 16 -0.21 -2.04 -23.31
C GLU A 16 -1.26 -2.29 -22.22
N GLY A 17 -1.07 -3.27 -21.32
CA GLY A 17 -1.99 -3.57 -20.22
C GLY A 17 -1.55 -3.02 -18.86
N ARG A 18 -0.28 -2.66 -18.71
CA ARG A 18 0.33 -2.31 -17.41
C ARG A 18 -0.37 -1.15 -16.72
N ALA A 19 -0.79 -0.12 -17.45
CA ALA A 19 -1.40 1.07 -16.84
C ALA A 19 -2.74 0.76 -16.14
N GLU A 20 -3.58 -0.08 -16.76
CA GLU A 20 -4.85 -0.51 -16.16
C GLU A 20 -4.63 -1.35 -14.91
N VAL A 21 -3.69 -2.31 -14.98
CA VAL A 21 -3.33 -3.15 -13.84
C VAL A 21 -2.79 -2.32 -12.67
N ILE A 22 -1.95 -1.31 -12.96
CA ILE A 22 -1.47 -0.37 -11.95
C ILE A 22 -2.63 0.39 -11.30
N ASN A 23 -3.58 0.89 -12.09
CA ASN A 23 -4.72 1.61 -11.55
C ASN A 23 -5.59 0.70 -10.66
N ASN A 24 -5.87 -0.52 -11.11
CA ASN A 24 -6.61 -1.53 -10.34
C ASN A 24 -5.90 -1.91 -9.03
N SER A 25 -4.56 -2.01 -9.05
CA SER A 25 -3.76 -2.20 -7.84
C SER A 25 -3.93 -1.04 -6.87
N LYS A 26 -3.78 0.20 -7.35
CA LYS A 26 -3.89 1.40 -6.54
C LYS A 26 -5.27 1.54 -5.90
N GLU A 27 -6.34 1.39 -6.67
CA GLU A 27 -7.72 1.47 -6.17
C GLU A 27 -7.99 0.41 -5.09
N ALA A 28 -7.49 -0.81 -5.29
CA ALA A 28 -7.66 -1.88 -4.31
C ALA A 28 -6.88 -1.62 -3.00
N TYR A 29 -5.68 -1.05 -3.07
CA TYR A 29 -4.93 -0.64 -1.89
C TYR A 29 -5.61 0.52 -1.17
N ASP A 30 -6.04 1.56 -1.89
CA ASP A 30 -6.71 2.73 -1.32
C ASP A 30 -7.99 2.34 -0.58
N ALA A 31 -8.84 1.52 -1.22
CA ALA A 31 -10.08 1.04 -0.60
C ALA A 31 -9.80 0.25 0.69
N ALA A 32 -8.88 -0.72 0.62
CA ALA A 32 -8.52 -1.53 1.79
C ALA A 32 -7.90 -0.68 2.91
N TYR A 33 -7.06 0.31 2.57
CA TYR A 33 -6.38 1.13 3.55
C TYR A 33 -7.34 2.10 4.25
N ASN A 34 -8.30 2.67 3.51
CA ASN A 34 -9.36 3.49 4.11
C ASN A 34 -10.24 2.67 5.05
N GLU A 35 -10.66 1.48 4.64
CA GLU A 35 -11.45 0.59 5.50
C GLU A 35 -10.66 0.17 6.77
N ALA A 36 -9.38 -0.20 6.61
CA ALA A 36 -8.53 -0.54 7.75
C ALA A 36 -8.33 0.65 8.70
N LYS A 37 -8.28 1.88 8.19
CA LYS A 37 -8.19 3.09 9.04
C LYS A 37 -9.42 3.29 9.91
N GLU A 38 -10.60 2.96 9.41
CA GLU A 38 -11.87 3.11 10.12
C GLU A 38 -12.11 1.96 11.11
N ARG A 39 -11.72 0.74 10.75
CA ARG A 39 -12.08 -0.48 11.51
C ARG A 39 -11.00 -0.99 12.44
N MET A 40 -9.74 -0.58 12.27
CA MET A 40 -8.61 -1.15 13.00
C MET A 40 -7.75 -0.06 13.63
N PRO A 41 -7.23 -0.27 14.86
CA PRO A 41 -6.27 0.64 15.45
C PRO A 41 -4.99 0.71 14.60
N PRO A 42 -4.23 1.81 14.66
CA PRO A 42 -3.01 1.98 13.86
C PRO A 42 -1.96 0.89 14.06
N THR A 43 -1.93 0.25 15.24
CA THR A 43 -0.99 -0.81 15.62
C THR A 43 -1.43 -2.21 15.16
N HIS A 44 -2.62 -2.34 14.56
CA HIS A 44 -3.17 -3.63 14.17
C HIS A 44 -2.30 -4.30 13.08
N PRO A 45 -1.85 -5.55 13.23
CA PRO A 45 -0.90 -6.19 12.30
C PRO A 45 -1.36 -6.18 10.84
N ILE A 46 -2.66 -6.39 10.59
CA ILE A 46 -3.19 -6.35 9.21
C ILE A 46 -3.09 -4.94 8.60
N ARG A 47 -3.34 -3.90 9.40
CA ARG A 47 -3.26 -2.51 8.93
C ARG A 47 -1.80 -2.10 8.69
N LEU A 48 -0.89 -2.52 9.57
CA LEU A 48 0.55 -2.32 9.41
C LEU A 48 1.06 -3.02 8.15
N GLY A 49 0.73 -4.31 7.97
CA GLY A 49 1.14 -5.09 6.80
C GLY A 49 0.56 -4.54 5.50
N LEU A 50 -0.70 -4.10 5.51
CA LEU A 50 -1.32 -3.45 4.35
C LEU A 50 -0.58 -2.16 3.95
N ALA A 51 -0.27 -1.31 4.92
CA ALA A 51 0.42 -0.06 4.64
C ALA A 51 1.88 -0.26 4.20
N LEU A 52 2.54 -1.30 4.71
CA LEU A 52 3.85 -1.73 4.24
C LEU A 52 3.77 -2.18 2.77
N ASN A 53 2.87 -3.09 2.42
CA ASN A 53 2.72 -3.55 1.02
C ASN A 53 2.34 -2.40 0.08
N PHE A 54 1.51 -1.47 0.54
CA PHE A 54 1.15 -0.30 -0.25
C PHE A 54 2.37 0.64 -0.45
N SER A 55 3.25 0.76 0.54
CA SER A 55 4.51 1.52 0.36
C SER A 55 5.43 0.86 -0.66
N VAL A 56 5.50 -0.47 -0.69
CA VAL A 56 6.24 -1.25 -1.69
C VAL A 56 5.67 -1.00 -3.09
N PHE A 57 4.34 -0.98 -3.24
CA PHE A 57 3.68 -0.63 -4.49
C PHE A 57 4.10 0.77 -5.01
N TYR A 58 4.10 1.78 -4.13
CA TYR A 58 4.55 3.13 -4.52
C TYR A 58 6.02 3.14 -4.98
N TYR A 59 6.88 2.37 -4.32
CA TYR A 59 8.30 2.31 -4.63
C TYR A 59 8.57 1.54 -5.94
N GLU A 60 8.11 0.30 -6.03
CA GLU A 60 8.47 -0.64 -7.09
C GLU A 60 7.64 -0.47 -8.36
N ILE A 61 6.36 -0.09 -8.24
CA ILE A 61 5.45 -0.03 -9.39
C ILE A 61 5.25 1.39 -9.91
N LEU A 62 5.05 2.35 -9.00
CA LEU A 62 4.85 3.76 -9.37
C LEU A 62 6.15 4.56 -9.44
N ASN A 63 7.30 3.95 -9.11
CA ASN A 63 8.60 4.62 -9.06
C ASN A 63 8.55 5.96 -8.29
N SER A 64 7.79 5.98 -7.19
CA SER A 64 7.46 7.15 -6.38
C SER A 64 8.02 6.98 -4.96
N PRO A 65 9.35 7.09 -4.78
CA PRO A 65 10.01 6.77 -3.51
C PRO A 65 9.66 7.73 -2.37
N SER A 66 9.34 8.99 -2.67
CA SER A 66 8.95 9.98 -1.66
C SER A 66 7.62 9.59 -0.99
N GLU A 67 6.66 9.15 -1.79
CA GLU A 67 5.32 8.72 -1.40
C GLU A 67 5.39 7.40 -0.62
N ALA A 68 6.20 6.45 -1.10
CA ALA A 68 6.50 5.22 -0.38
C ALA A 68 7.05 5.51 1.03
N CYS A 69 8.05 6.40 1.12
CA CYS A 69 8.66 6.80 2.38
C CYS A 69 7.66 7.54 3.29
N HIS A 70 6.82 8.41 2.74
CA HIS A 70 5.79 9.11 3.49
C HIS A 70 4.80 8.11 4.12
N LEU A 71 4.33 7.14 3.34
CA LEU A 71 3.40 6.12 3.81
C LEU A 71 4.04 5.23 4.88
N ALA A 72 5.26 4.73 4.64
CA ALA A 72 5.99 3.90 5.60
C ALA A 72 6.27 4.63 6.93
N LYS A 73 6.67 5.91 6.88
CA LYS A 73 6.89 6.73 8.08
C LYS A 73 5.61 6.94 8.89
N LYS A 74 4.48 7.16 8.22
CA LYS A 74 3.19 7.34 8.91
C LYS A 74 2.82 6.12 9.74
N VAL A 75 3.17 4.94 9.26
CA VAL A 75 2.94 3.65 9.92
C VAL A 75 3.90 3.46 11.11
N THR A 76 5.19 3.76 10.95
CA THR A 76 6.17 3.58 12.02
C THR A 76 6.02 4.60 13.15
N VAL A 77 5.73 5.86 12.84
CA VAL A 77 5.58 6.95 13.83
C VAL A 77 4.27 6.85 14.61
N THR A 78 3.20 6.34 14.02
CA THR A 78 1.96 6.08 14.77
C THR A 78 2.12 4.95 15.77
N ASN A 79 3.00 3.99 15.50
CA ASN A 79 3.30 2.91 16.43
C ASN A 79 4.08 3.41 17.68
N SER A 80 5.02 4.34 17.51
CA SER A 80 5.81 4.87 18.63
C SER A 80 5.03 5.82 19.55
N LEU A 81 4.02 6.53 19.03
CA LEU A 81 3.21 7.46 19.82
C LEU A 81 2.06 6.79 20.61
N LEU A 82 1.63 5.58 20.21
CA LEU A 82 0.57 4.82 20.88
C LEU A 82 1.09 3.78 21.89
N SER A 83 2.41 3.69 22.07
CA SER A 83 3.07 2.75 22.98
C SER A 83 3.29 3.30 24.41
N ASN A 84 2.70 4.46 24.74
CA ASN A 84 2.79 5.09 26.06
C ASN A 84 1.44 5.08 26.78
#